data_AF-A0A7C5W0L8-F1
#
_entry.id   AF-A0A7C5W0L8-F1
#
_cell.length_a   1.000
_cell.length_b   1.000
_cell.length_c   1.000
_cell.angle_alpha   90.00
_cell.angle_beta   90.00
_cell.angle_gamma   90.00
#
_symmetry.space_group_name_H-M   'P 1'
#
loop_
_entity.id
_entity.type
_entity.pdbx_description
1 polymer ?
#
loop_
_entity_poly.entity_id
_entity_poly.type
_entity_poly.pdbx_seq_one_letter_code
_entity_poly.pdbx_strand_id
1 'polypeptide(L)'
;MRVPTRFVFETRKEDIAKNHISVLELQKRISSGLKVLRPSDSPSGYSLSRVIDVRITKIARDISDANEVLHFLKAKEDVLDKLSDILAKAKLHAERGIDSSTSEEFGALASAVEELLNQATELANTSVKGRFIFGGSKVVNIGTSYRKPYYDNEVEKQE
;
A
#
# COMPACT_ATOMS: atom_id res chain seq x y z
N MET A 1 8.62 -40.16 60.67
CA MET A 1 8.88 -40.75 59.33
C MET A 1 10.26 -40.28 58.87
N ARG A 2 11.18 -41.17 58.46
CA ARG A 2 12.53 -40.79 57.99
C ARG A 2 12.49 -40.58 56.48
N VAL A 3 12.95 -39.42 56.01
CA VAL A 3 13.11 -39.17 54.57
C VAL A 3 14.46 -39.76 54.13
N PRO A 4 14.51 -40.62 53.09
CA PRO A 4 15.77 -41.19 52.61
C PRO A 4 16.69 -40.11 52.03
N THR A 5 18.00 -40.17 52.29
CA THR A 5 19.01 -39.24 51.72
C THR A 5 18.96 -39.18 50.19
N ARG A 6 18.61 -40.29 49.54
CA ARG A 6 18.42 -40.36 48.08
C ARG A 6 17.29 -39.44 47.60
N PHE A 7 16.20 -39.36 48.36
CA PHE A 7 15.07 -38.49 48.02
C PHE A 7 15.48 -37.01 48.08
N VAL A 8 16.20 -36.61 49.14
CA VAL A 8 16.72 -35.24 49.29
C VAL A 8 17.72 -34.88 48.18
N PHE A 9 18.51 -35.85 47.72
CA PHE A 9 19.46 -35.65 46.62
C PHE A 9 18.75 -35.49 45.27
N GLU A 10 17.73 -36.29 44.97
CA GLU A 10 16.97 -36.15 43.71
C GLU A 10 16.15 -34.87 43.66
N THR A 11 15.50 -34.45 44.76
CA THR A 11 14.78 -33.16 44.80
C THR A 11 15.73 -31.99 44.54
N ARG A 12 16.95 -32.02 45.11
CA ARG A 12 17.97 -30.98 44.85
C ARG A 12 18.44 -30.96 43.40
N LYS A 13 18.59 -32.11 42.74
CA LYS A 13 18.92 -32.15 41.31
C LYS A 13 17.81 -31.55 40.46
N GLU A 14 16.56 -31.86 40.76
CA GLU A 14 15.41 -31.25 40.08
C GLU A 14 15.39 -29.72 40.28
N ASP A 15 15.67 -29.23 41.48
CA ASP A 15 15.71 -27.81 41.77
C ASP A 15 16.83 -27.10 40.99
N ILE A 16 18.02 -27.71 40.90
CA ILE A 16 19.14 -27.21 40.08
C ILE A 16 18.76 -27.17 38.60
N ALA A 17 18.13 -28.23 38.08
CA ALA A 17 17.69 -28.30 36.70
C ALA A 17 16.63 -27.22 36.39
N LYS A 18 15.65 -27.01 37.29
CA LYS A 18 14.64 -25.95 37.18
C LYS A 18 15.28 -24.55 37.17
N ASN A 19 16.27 -24.31 38.03
CA ASN A 19 17.00 -23.04 38.07
C ASN A 19 17.83 -22.81 36.80
N HIS A 20 18.46 -23.84 36.24
CA HIS A 20 19.17 -23.68 34.96
C HIS A 20 18.21 -23.33 33.81
N ILE A 21 17.03 -23.95 33.76
CA ILE A 21 16.01 -23.64 32.76
C ILE A 21 15.53 -22.19 32.89
N SER A 22 15.25 -21.72 34.11
CA SER A 22 14.77 -20.35 34.33
C SER A 22 15.83 -19.29 33.96
N VAL A 23 17.12 -19.54 34.27
CA VAL A 23 18.23 -18.67 33.85
C VAL A 23 18.34 -18.62 32.33
N LEU A 24 18.24 -19.76 31.64
CA LEU A 24 18.29 -19.81 30.18
C LEU A 24 17.12 -19.07 29.54
N GLU A 25 15.92 -19.14 30.10
CA GLU A 25 14.76 -18.38 29.61
C GLU A 25 14.93 -16.88 29.79
N LEU A 26 15.44 -16.43 30.94
CA LEU A 26 15.75 -15.03 31.19
C LEU A 26 16.84 -14.52 30.23
N GLN A 27 17.89 -15.30 30.01
CA GLN A 27 18.94 -14.96 29.04
C GLN A 27 18.36 -14.83 27.62
N LYS A 28 17.43 -15.70 27.20
CA LYS A 28 16.73 -15.59 25.92
C LYS A 28 15.89 -14.30 25.83
N ARG A 29 15.14 -13.96 26.88
CA ARG A 29 14.34 -12.72 26.94
C ARG A 29 15.23 -11.48 26.85
N ILE A 30 16.34 -11.44 27.59
CA ILE A 30 17.30 -10.34 27.55
C ILE A 30 17.96 -10.23 26.17
N SER A 31 18.42 -11.34 25.60
CA SER A 31 19.06 -11.35 24.27
C SER A 31 18.12 -10.92 23.16
N SER A 32 16.82 -11.23 23.27
CA SER A 32 15.82 -10.82 22.28
C SER A 32 15.26 -9.42 22.49
N GLY A 33 15.33 -8.90 23.73
CA GLY A 33 14.65 -7.68 24.16
C GLY A 33 13.12 -7.80 24.24
N LEU A 34 12.54 -8.97 23.96
CA LEU A 34 11.10 -9.18 23.92
C LEU A 34 10.61 -9.87 25.19
N LYS A 35 9.48 -9.37 25.72
CA LYS A 35 8.81 -9.96 26.89
C LYS A 35 8.12 -11.29 26.54
N VAL A 36 7.56 -11.41 25.34
CA VAL A 36 6.88 -12.60 24.84
C VAL A 36 7.56 -13.03 23.55
N LEU A 37 8.14 -14.23 23.55
CA LEU A 37 8.90 -14.78 22.42
C LEU A 37 8.10 -15.87 21.71
N ARG A 38 7.49 -16.75 22.49
CA ARG A 38 6.75 -17.91 22.00
C ARG A 38 5.27 -17.79 22.39
N PRO A 39 4.34 -18.35 21.58
CA PRO A 39 2.94 -18.48 21.98
C PRO A 39 2.77 -19.19 23.32
N SER A 40 3.66 -20.14 23.63
CA SER A 40 3.68 -20.89 24.91
C SER A 40 4.01 -20.03 26.13
N ASP A 41 4.73 -18.91 25.96
CA ASP A 41 5.12 -18.04 27.09
C ASP A 41 3.93 -17.21 27.60
N SER A 42 3.04 -16.78 26.68
CA SER A 42 1.77 -16.13 26.97
C SER A 42 0.90 -16.10 25.71
N PRO A 43 -0.16 -16.94 25.61
CA PRO A 43 -1.01 -16.96 24.44
C PRO A 43 -1.68 -15.60 24.17
N SER A 44 -2.16 -14.92 25.21
CA SER A 44 -2.83 -13.62 25.11
C SER A 44 -1.86 -12.47 24.77
N GLY A 45 -0.67 -12.48 25.36
CA GLY A 45 0.36 -11.48 25.05
C GLY A 45 0.87 -11.61 23.62
N TYR A 46 1.05 -12.84 23.14
CA TYR A 46 1.51 -13.13 21.79
C TYR A 46 0.45 -12.80 20.73
N SER A 47 -0.83 -13.13 20.97
CA SER A 47 -1.91 -12.78 20.04
C SER A 47 -2.07 -11.27 19.91
N LEU A 48 -1.99 -10.51 21.01
CA LEU A 48 -2.04 -9.06 20.98
C LEU A 48 -0.86 -8.45 20.20
N SER A 49 0.38 -8.91 20.45
CA SER A 49 1.54 -8.42 19.70
C SER A 49 1.40 -8.70 18.21
N ARG A 50 0.90 -9.89 17.85
CA ARG A 50 0.67 -10.26 16.45
C ARG A 50 -0.38 -9.38 15.78
N VAL A 51 -1.49 -9.06 16.47
CA VAL A 51 -2.52 -8.14 15.95
C VAL A 51 -1.94 -6.75 15.72
N ILE A 52 -1.10 -6.25 16.63
CA ILE A 52 -0.44 -4.95 16.49
C ILE A 52 0.50 -4.96 15.28
N ASP A 53 1.32 -5.99 15.09
CA ASP A 53 2.22 -6.12 13.93
C ASP A 53 1.45 -6.11 12.60
N VAL A 54 0.32 -6.83 12.55
CA VAL A 54 -0.55 -6.84 11.37
C VAL A 54 -1.14 -5.45 11.11
N ARG A 55 -1.50 -4.70 12.15
CA ARG A 55 -1.99 -3.32 12.02
C ARG A 55 -0.89 -2.38 11.51
N ILE A 56 0.33 -2.49 12.03
CA ILE A 56 1.47 -1.67 11.59
C ILE A 56 1.76 -1.93 10.10
N THR A 57 1.84 -3.20 9.69
CA THR A 57 2.07 -3.57 8.29
C THR A 57 0.92 -3.16 7.37
N LYS A 58 -0.31 -3.09 7.89
CA LYS A 58 -1.44 -2.53 7.16
C LYS A 58 -1.28 -1.02 6.97
N ILE A 59 -1.02 -0.26 8.03
CA ILE A 59 -0.82 1.19 7.95
C ILE A 59 0.33 1.55 6.99
N ALA A 60 1.44 0.81 7.05
CA ALA A 60 2.58 1.03 6.14
C ALA A 60 2.18 0.84 4.66
N ARG A 61 1.32 -0.14 4.36
CA ARG A 61 0.78 -0.34 3.02
C ARG A 61 -0.21 0.74 2.62
N ASP A 62 -1.13 1.10 3.52
CA ASP A 62 -2.10 2.18 3.27
C ASP A 62 -1.38 3.50 2.91
N ILE A 63 -0.25 3.80 3.57
CA ILE A 63 0.61 4.95 3.25
C ILE A 63 1.25 4.82 1.85
N SER A 64 1.77 3.63 1.51
CA SER A 64 2.34 3.37 0.18
C SER A 64 1.31 3.52 -0.93
N ASP A 65 0.10 2.99 -0.71
CA ASP A 65 -1.02 3.06 -1.67
C ASP A 65 -1.48 4.51 -1.84
N ALA A 66 -1.58 5.28 -0.74
CA ALA A 66 -1.88 6.70 -0.80
C ALA A 66 -0.85 7.49 -1.62
N ASN A 67 0.44 7.17 -1.48
CA ASN A 67 1.48 7.79 -2.31
C ASN A 67 1.32 7.43 -3.80
N GLU A 68 0.97 6.18 -4.13
CA GLU A 68 0.70 5.80 -5.51
C GLU A 68 -0.51 6.57 -6.09
N VAL A 69 -1.57 6.72 -5.30
CA VAL A 69 -2.74 7.52 -5.69
C VAL A 69 -2.35 8.98 -5.94
N LEU A 70 -1.52 9.58 -5.08
CA LEU A 70 -1.05 10.95 -5.26
C LEU A 70 -0.22 11.10 -6.54
N HIS A 71 0.68 10.16 -6.83
CA HIS A 71 1.43 10.17 -8.09
C HIS A 71 0.53 10.07 -9.31
N PHE A 72 -0.49 9.21 -9.23
CA PHE A 72 -1.46 9.06 -10.31
C PHE A 72 -2.30 10.33 -10.48
N LEU A 73 -2.75 10.96 -9.38
CA LEU A 73 -3.52 12.20 -9.40
C LEU A 73 -2.72 13.36 -9.99
N LYS A 74 -1.44 13.52 -9.62
CA LYS A 74 -0.55 14.52 -10.21
C LYS A 74 -0.40 14.33 -11.72
N ALA A 75 -0.22 13.08 -12.17
CA ALA A 75 -0.18 12.79 -13.60
C ALA A 75 -1.50 13.11 -14.31
N LYS A 76 -2.66 12.99 -13.62
CA LYS A 76 -3.95 13.46 -14.17
C LYS A 76 -4.00 14.97 -14.32
N GLU A 77 -3.57 15.68 -13.28
CA GLU A 77 -3.54 17.14 -13.23
C GLU A 77 -2.65 17.70 -14.34
N ASP A 78 -1.44 17.18 -14.50
CA ASP A 78 -0.51 17.58 -15.57
C ASP A 78 -1.10 17.40 -16.98
N VAL A 79 -1.89 16.34 -17.18
CA VAL A 79 -2.57 16.09 -18.46
C VAL A 79 -3.75 17.03 -18.64
N LEU A 80 -4.52 17.28 -17.57
CA LEU A 80 -5.67 18.16 -17.62
C LEU A 80 -5.26 19.61 -17.90
N ASP A 81 -4.17 20.08 -17.30
CA ASP A 81 -3.61 21.42 -17.54
C ASP A 81 -3.24 21.61 -19.02
N LYS A 82 -2.53 20.63 -19.60
CA LYS A 82 -2.20 20.63 -21.03
C LYS A 82 -3.44 20.60 -21.92
N LEU A 83 -4.46 19.83 -21.55
CA LEU A 83 -5.75 19.79 -22.26
C LEU A 83 -6.47 21.14 -22.20
N SER A 84 -6.43 21.81 -21.04
CA SER A 84 -6.98 23.16 -20.84
C SER A 84 -6.27 24.17 -21.74
N ASP A 85 -4.94 24.12 -21.83
CA ASP A 85 -4.15 24.98 -22.72
C ASP A 85 -4.49 24.75 -24.20
N ILE A 86 -4.64 23.49 -24.61
CA ILE A 86 -5.05 23.13 -25.98
C ILE A 86 -6.45 23.68 -26.29
N LEU A 87 -7.39 23.54 -25.35
CA LEU A 87 -8.76 24.06 -25.50
C LEU A 87 -8.77 25.60 -25.61
N ALA A 88 -7.98 26.28 -24.79
CA ALA A 88 -7.85 27.73 -24.84
C ALA A 88 -7.29 28.21 -26.20
N LYS A 89 -6.28 27.52 -26.73
CA LYS A 89 -5.75 27.79 -28.08
C LYS A 89 -6.78 27.53 -29.16
N ALA A 90 -7.49 26.41 -29.11
CA ALA A 90 -8.52 26.05 -30.09
C ALA A 90 -9.63 27.11 -30.12
N LYS A 91 -10.07 27.60 -28.95
CA LYS A 91 -11.04 28.69 -28.85
C LYS A 91 -10.54 29.97 -29.52
N LEU A 92 -9.28 30.36 -29.26
CA LEU A 92 -8.69 31.56 -29.85
C LEU A 92 -8.53 31.44 -31.38
N HIS A 93 -8.22 30.25 -31.90
CA HIS A 93 -8.22 30.01 -33.34
C HIS A 93 -9.64 30.07 -33.95
N ALA A 94 -10.65 29.56 -33.23
CA ALA A 94 -12.03 29.65 -33.66
C ALA A 94 -12.54 31.10 -33.70
N GLU A 95 -12.20 31.92 -32.69
CA GLU A 95 -12.52 33.36 -32.68
C GLU A 95 -11.86 34.09 -33.86
N ARG A 96 -10.59 33.81 -34.15
CA ARG A 96 -9.90 34.36 -35.34
C ARG A 96 -10.51 33.90 -36.66
N GLY A 97 -11.11 32.71 -36.70
CA GLY A 97 -11.81 32.20 -37.87
C GLY A 97 -13.06 33.02 -38.21
N ILE A 98 -13.75 33.56 -37.21
CA ILE A 98 -14.90 34.45 -37.40
C ILE A 98 -14.51 35.74 -38.11
N ASP A 99 -13.33 36.30 -37.76
CA ASP A 99 -12.81 37.54 -38.33
C ASP A 99 -12.00 37.34 -39.62
N SER A 100 -11.85 36.09 -40.10
CA SER A 100 -11.04 35.79 -41.27
C SER A 100 -11.67 36.37 -42.55
N SER A 101 -10.83 36.99 -43.38
CA SER A 101 -11.29 37.72 -44.58
C SER A 101 -11.13 36.91 -45.86
N THR A 102 -10.29 35.86 -45.83
CA THR A 102 -9.94 35.05 -47.01
C THR A 102 -10.20 33.55 -46.76
N SER A 103 -10.68 32.84 -47.78
CA SER A 103 -10.91 31.38 -47.70
C SER A 103 -9.64 30.58 -47.39
N GLU A 104 -8.47 31.04 -47.80
CA GLU A 104 -7.18 30.41 -47.49
C GLU A 104 -6.81 30.53 -46.00
N GLU A 105 -7.03 31.71 -45.40
CA GLU A 105 -6.80 31.95 -43.97
C GLU A 105 -7.73 31.10 -43.11
N PHE A 106 -9.01 31.01 -43.50
CA PHE A 106 -9.99 30.16 -42.83
C PHE A 106 -9.59 28.67 -42.89
N GLY A 107 -9.14 28.20 -44.06
CA GLY A 107 -8.66 26.83 -44.24
C GLY A 107 -7.43 26.51 -43.39
N ALA A 108 -6.47 27.43 -43.30
CA ALA A 108 -5.29 27.27 -42.45
C ALA A 108 -5.65 27.21 -40.95
N LEU A 109 -6.58 28.05 -40.49
CA LEU A 109 -7.09 28.03 -39.11
C LEU A 109 -7.85 26.74 -38.80
N ALA A 110 -8.66 26.23 -39.73
CA ALA A 110 -9.36 24.96 -39.58
C ALA A 110 -8.37 23.79 -39.42
N SER A 111 -7.33 23.74 -40.25
CA SER A 111 -6.27 22.73 -40.14
C SER A 111 -5.52 22.81 -38.81
N ALA A 112 -5.27 24.02 -38.28
CA ALA A 112 -4.63 24.18 -36.97
C ALA A 112 -5.51 23.67 -35.82
N VAL A 113 -6.83 23.88 -35.89
CA VAL A 113 -7.79 23.34 -34.90
C VAL A 113 -7.88 21.82 -34.99
N GLU A 114 -7.83 21.24 -36.19
CA GLU A 114 -7.79 19.79 -36.38
C GLU A 114 -6.52 19.17 -35.78
N GLU A 115 -5.37 19.82 -35.93
CA GLU A 115 -4.13 19.38 -35.30
C GLU A 115 -4.21 19.44 -33.77
N LEU A 116 -4.79 20.51 -33.21
CA LEU A 116 -5.04 20.63 -31.77
C LEU A 116 -5.99 19.53 -31.25
N LEU A 117 -7.00 19.15 -32.04
CA LEU A 117 -7.88 18.03 -31.70
C LEU A 117 -7.11 16.70 -31.67
N ASN A 118 -6.25 16.46 -32.66
CA ASN A 118 -5.40 15.26 -32.68
C ASN A 118 -4.50 15.22 -31.44
N GLN A 119 -3.82 16.32 -31.11
CA GLN A 119 -3.01 16.42 -29.89
C GLN A 119 -3.82 16.15 -28.61
N ALA A 120 -5.05 16.65 -28.52
CA ALA A 120 -5.94 16.37 -27.39
C ALA A 120 -6.31 14.88 -27.28
N THR A 121 -6.56 14.21 -28.40
CA THR A 121 -6.88 12.76 -28.39
C THR A 121 -5.67 11.90 -28.00
N GLU A 122 -4.46 12.26 -28.46
CA GLU A 122 -3.23 11.59 -28.02
C GLU A 122 -3.02 11.76 -26.53
N LEU A 123 -3.24 12.98 -26.01
CA LEU A 123 -3.08 13.27 -24.61
C LEU A 123 -4.13 12.53 -23.74
N ALA A 124 -5.38 12.42 -24.20
CA ALA A 124 -6.42 11.64 -23.54
C ALA A 124 -6.07 10.13 -23.49
N ASN A 125 -5.33 9.63 -24.47
CA ASN A 125 -4.83 8.26 -24.55
C ASN A 125 -3.50 8.05 -23.81
N THR A 126 -3.02 9.04 -23.03
CA THR A 126 -1.81 8.88 -22.22
C THR A 126 -1.98 7.72 -21.22
N SER A 127 -0.96 6.86 -21.13
CA SER A 127 -0.91 5.74 -20.21
C SER A 127 0.23 5.89 -19.20
N VAL A 128 -0.05 5.57 -17.94
CA VAL A 128 0.95 5.53 -16.85
C VAL A 128 1.01 4.10 -16.34
N LYS A 129 2.18 3.47 -16.46
CA LYS A 129 2.40 2.07 -16.07
C LYS A 129 1.40 1.11 -16.73
N GLY A 130 1.11 1.32 -18.02
CA GLY A 130 0.16 0.49 -18.79
C GLY A 130 -1.31 0.72 -18.44
N ARG A 131 -1.63 1.70 -17.59
CA ARG A 131 -3.00 2.10 -17.24
C ARG A 131 -3.33 3.42 -17.90
N PHE A 132 -4.41 3.47 -18.69
CA PHE A 132 -4.89 4.72 -19.27
C PHE A 132 -5.39 5.66 -18.19
N ILE A 133 -5.02 6.93 -18.28
CA ILE A 133 -5.39 7.94 -17.27
C ILE A 133 -6.88 8.30 -17.40
N PHE A 134 -7.37 8.45 -18.64
CA PHE A 134 -8.74 8.85 -18.99
C PHE A 134 -9.49 7.80 -19.83
N GLY A 135 -8.78 6.90 -20.51
CA GLY A 135 -9.32 5.91 -21.46
C GLY A 135 -10.13 4.72 -20.88
N GLY A 136 -10.78 4.87 -19.73
CA GLY A 136 -11.89 4.01 -19.31
C GLY A 136 -11.61 2.54 -18.93
N SER A 137 -10.40 2.01 -19.02
CA SER A 137 -10.12 0.62 -18.62
C SER A 137 -9.90 0.50 -17.10
N LYS A 138 -11.03 0.44 -16.38
CA LYS A 138 -11.15 0.31 -14.92
C LYS A 138 -10.59 1.52 -14.15
N VAL A 139 -11.50 2.25 -13.49
CA VAL A 139 -11.18 2.93 -12.23
C VAL A 139 -10.71 1.82 -11.28
N VAL A 140 -9.42 1.48 -11.33
CA VAL A 140 -8.83 0.59 -10.35
C VAL A 140 -8.89 1.39 -9.06
N ASN A 141 -9.79 0.96 -8.21
CA ASN A 141 -9.87 1.44 -6.85
C ASN A 141 -8.58 0.97 -6.17
N ILE A 142 -7.55 1.82 -6.20
CA ILE A 142 -6.19 1.51 -5.74
C ILE A 142 -6.16 1.19 -4.23
N GLY A 143 -7.28 1.32 -3.51
CA GLY A 143 -7.39 1.00 -2.08
C GLY A 143 -8.49 0.01 -1.66
N THR A 144 -9.27 -0.60 -2.57
CA THR A 144 -10.39 -1.48 -2.15
C THR A 144 -10.27 -2.95 -2.51
N SER A 145 -9.07 -3.48 -2.69
CA SER A 145 -8.90 -4.87 -2.25
C SER A 145 -9.01 -4.88 -0.72
N TYR A 146 -10.24 -4.82 -0.20
CA TYR A 146 -10.63 -5.28 1.12
C TYR A 146 -10.22 -6.76 1.19
N ARG A 147 -8.93 -7.01 1.38
CA ARG A 147 -8.43 -8.32 1.77
C ARG A 147 -8.84 -8.44 3.21
N LYS A 148 -9.72 -9.42 3.46
CA LYS A 148 -10.27 -9.72 4.78
C LYS A 148 -9.16 -9.55 5.82
N PRO A 149 -9.40 -8.82 6.92
CA PRO A 149 -8.43 -8.79 8.01
C PRO A 149 -8.11 -10.23 8.36
N TYR A 150 -6.83 -10.54 8.62
CA TYR A 150 -6.45 -11.85 9.14
C TYR A 150 -7.30 -12.10 10.40
N TYR A 151 -8.29 -12.99 10.26
CA TYR A 151 -9.03 -13.53 11.38
C TYR A 151 -8.23 -14.74 11.86
N ASP A 152 -8.02 -14.84 13.18
CA ASP A 152 -7.26 -15.89 13.87
C ASP A 152 -7.72 -17.32 13.50
N ASN A 153 -8.92 -17.43 12.95
CA ASN A 153 -9.64 -18.64 12.58
C ASN A 153 -9.05 -19.38 11.35
N GLU A 154 -8.08 -18.81 10.63
CA GLU A 154 -7.39 -19.53 9.53
C GLU A 154 -6.16 -20.31 10.00
N VAL A 155 -5.70 -20.09 11.24
CA VAL A 155 -4.61 -20.88 11.83
C VAL A 155 -5.11 -22.25 12.33
N GLU A 156 -6.41 -22.37 12.63
CA GLU A 156 -7.09 -23.61 13.06
C GLU A 156 -7.30 -24.65 11.95
N LYS A 157 -7.01 -24.33 10.68
CA LYS A 157 -7.18 -25.27 9.55
C LYS A 157 -5.89 -25.94 9.09
N GLN A 158 -4.78 -25.76 9.82
CA GLN A 158 -3.50 -26.40 9.52
C GLN A 158 -3.02 -27.37 10.61
N GLU A 159 -3.91 -27.83 11.48
CA GLU A 159 -3.70 -29.03 12.31
C GLU A 159 -4.44 -30.24 11.73
#